data_AF-A0AA39ZZ19-F1
#
_entry.id   AF-A0AA39ZZ19-F1
#
_cell.length_a   1.000
_cell.length_b   1.000
_cell.length_c   1.000
_cell.angle_alpha   90.00
_cell.angle_beta   90.00
_cell.angle_gamma   90.00
#
_symmetry.space_group_name_H-M   'P 1'
#
loop_
_entity.id
_entity.type
_entity.pdbx_description
1 polymer ?
#
loop_
_entity_poly.entity_id
_entity_poly.type
_entity_poly.pdbx_seq_one_letter_code
_entity_poly.pdbx_strand_id
1 'polypeptide(L)'
;SDDAFFQTLRAKYCEMRGLFRRLFSFRVYHHCEFAHVDRIGVDAYAPGDLRPSFPDPGDAAYAFAPKPPKPIPPINAHEFNRRFYACPRTDPHTHFLPGGGSRHACARYAGVRGALDRIPKRRSLLSTRALDREVVWGLVAVERPSLARVFAYHVLALAGPFAFWVLWQTKLGHSDDWQNASIPFAVVCVLLSMF
;
A
#
# COMPACT_ATOMS: atom_id res chain seq x y z
N SER A 1 -2.97 -21.63 3.55
CA SER A 1 -1.52 -21.38 3.45
C SER A 1 -1.26 -19.89 3.50
N ASP A 2 -0.07 -19.46 3.92
CA ASP A 2 0.31 -18.04 3.96
C ASP A 2 0.10 -17.38 2.59
N ASP A 3 0.54 -18.02 1.50
CA ASP A 3 0.44 -17.46 0.14
C ASP A 3 -1.00 -17.18 -0.29
N ALA A 4 -1.93 -18.11 -0.03
CA ALA A 4 -3.34 -17.94 -0.37
C ALA A 4 -3.99 -16.77 0.41
N PHE A 5 -3.56 -16.56 1.66
CA PHE A 5 -3.99 -15.41 2.45
C PHE A 5 -3.52 -14.09 1.84
N PHE A 6 -2.23 -13.98 1.49
CA PHE A 6 -1.70 -12.74 0.89
C PHE A 6 -2.30 -12.43 -0.48
N GLN A 7 -2.61 -13.45 -1.27
CA GLN A 7 -3.32 -13.28 -2.55
C GLN A 7 -4.74 -12.77 -2.33
N THR A 8 -5.48 -13.36 -1.37
CA THR A 8 -6.82 -12.90 -1.00
C THR A 8 -6.80 -11.47 -0.45
N LEU A 9 -5.84 -11.18 0.44
CA LEU A 9 -5.65 -9.86 1.03
C LEU A 9 -5.41 -8.80 -0.06
N ARG A 10 -4.57 -9.12 -1.05
CA ARG A 10 -4.31 -8.25 -2.18
C ARG A 10 -5.55 -8.02 -3.04
N ALA A 11 -6.30 -9.08 -3.36
CA ALA A 11 -7.54 -8.97 -4.12
C ALA A 11 -8.54 -8.05 -3.41
N LYS A 12 -8.75 -8.27 -2.11
CA LYS A 12 -9.64 -7.45 -1.27
C LYS A 12 -9.16 -6.01 -1.13
N TYR A 13 -7.86 -5.78 -0.93
CA TYR A 13 -7.30 -4.42 -0.89
C TYR A 13 -7.54 -3.69 -2.22
N CYS A 14 -7.30 -4.36 -3.35
CA CYS A 14 -7.56 -3.79 -4.67
C CYS A 14 -9.05 -3.47 -4.86
N GLU A 15 -9.94 -4.39 -4.49
CA GLU A 15 -11.40 -4.23 -4.54
C GLU A 15 -11.84 -2.99 -3.73
N MET A 16 -11.47 -2.92 -2.45
CA MET A 16 -11.85 -1.80 -1.56
C MET A 16 -11.31 -0.46 -2.03
N ARG A 17 -10.11 -0.43 -2.60
CA ARG A 17 -9.50 0.81 -3.08
C ARG A 17 -10.19 1.36 -4.33
N GLY A 18 -10.84 0.50 -5.11
CA GLY A 18 -11.43 0.86 -6.39
C GLY A 18 -10.37 1.18 -7.47
N LEU A 19 -10.82 1.41 -8.70
CA LEU A 19 -9.94 1.64 -9.84
C LEU A 19 -9.23 3.00 -9.76
N PHE A 20 -9.97 4.08 -9.50
CA PHE A 20 -9.44 5.45 -9.49
C PHE A 20 -8.33 5.65 -8.47
N ARG A 21 -8.56 5.32 -7.19
CA ARG A 21 -7.50 5.48 -6.17
C ARG A 21 -6.32 4.55 -6.42
N ARG A 22 -6.52 3.40 -7.07
CA ARG A 22 -5.42 2.49 -7.41
C ARG A 22 -4.52 3.07 -8.49
N LEU A 23 -5.11 3.72 -9.49
CA LEU A 23 -4.42 4.29 -10.64
C LEU A 23 -3.82 5.66 -10.36
N PHE A 24 -4.49 6.52 -9.61
CA PHE A 24 -4.11 7.93 -9.42
C PHE A 24 -3.52 8.23 -8.03
N SER A 25 -3.57 7.29 -7.08
CA SER A 25 -2.90 7.52 -5.80
C SER A 25 -1.40 7.25 -5.90
N PHE A 26 -0.62 8.20 -5.39
CA PHE A 26 0.82 8.05 -5.16
C PHE A 26 1.13 7.17 -3.94
N ARG A 27 0.16 7.00 -3.03
CA ARG A 27 0.30 6.13 -1.87
C ARG A 27 0.11 4.68 -2.29
N VAL A 28 0.98 3.81 -1.83
CA VAL A 28 0.91 2.36 -2.08
C VAL A 28 0.88 1.62 -0.77
N TYR A 29 0.28 0.44 -0.80
CA TYR A 29 0.23 -0.43 0.36
C TYR A 29 1.64 -0.90 0.72
N HIS A 30 2.10 -0.58 1.92
CA HIS A 30 3.47 -0.90 2.32
C HIS A 30 3.50 -2.15 3.18
N HIS A 31 2.74 -2.13 4.28
CA HIS A 31 2.67 -3.21 5.25
C HIS A 31 1.43 -3.11 6.14
N CYS A 32 1.21 -4.12 6.96
CA CYS A 32 0.30 -4.03 8.09
C CYS A 32 1.08 -3.78 9.38
N GLU A 33 0.53 -2.91 10.22
CA GLU A 33 0.90 -2.81 11.63
C GLU A 33 -0.14 -3.53 12.46
N PHE A 34 0.33 -4.13 13.55
CA PHE A 34 -0.54 -4.81 14.51
C PHE A 34 -0.80 -3.85 15.66
N ALA A 35 -2.04 -3.38 15.78
CA ALA A 35 -2.44 -2.39 16.75
C ALA A 35 -3.78 -2.80 17.36
N HIS A 36 -4.09 -2.21 18.51
CA HIS A 36 -5.44 -2.26 19.03
C HIS A 36 -6.32 -1.27 18.26
N VAL A 37 -7.56 -1.66 18.10
CA VAL A 37 -8.59 -1.00 17.34
C VAL A 37 -9.76 -0.83 18.30
N ASP A 38 -10.16 0.42 18.47
CA ASP A 38 -11.27 0.78 19.34
C ASP A 38 -12.56 0.73 18.56
N ARG A 39 -13.56 0.06 19.15
CA ARG A 39 -14.91 0.10 18.62
C ARG A 39 -15.57 1.44 18.99
N ILE A 40 -15.85 2.25 17.97
CA ILE A 40 -16.54 3.54 18.09
C ILE A 40 -18.06 3.38 17.86
N GLY A 41 -18.49 2.33 17.15
CA GLY A 41 -19.89 2.07 16.89
C GLY A 41 -20.18 0.63 16.47
N VAL A 42 -21.43 0.36 16.08
CA VAL A 42 -21.91 -0.99 15.76
C VAL A 42 -21.02 -1.70 14.74
N ASP A 43 -20.65 -1.00 13.67
CA ASP A 43 -19.72 -1.45 12.62
C ASP A 43 -18.57 -0.45 12.39
N ALA A 44 -18.34 0.46 13.34
CA ALA A 44 -17.33 1.51 13.23
C ALA A 44 -16.16 1.21 14.15
N TYR A 45 -14.99 1.06 13.54
CA TYR A 45 -13.73 0.77 14.20
C TYR A 45 -12.73 1.85 13.83
N ALA A 46 -12.04 2.40 14.81
CA ALA A 46 -10.90 3.27 14.56
C ALA A 46 -9.62 2.62 15.07
N PRO A 47 -8.49 2.80 14.36
CA PRO A 47 -7.21 2.49 14.95
C PRO A 47 -7.06 3.31 16.25
N GLY A 48 -6.75 2.63 17.35
CA GLY A 48 -6.36 3.28 18.60
C GLY A 48 -4.94 3.84 18.47
N ASP A 49 -4.13 3.77 19.52
CA ASP A 49 -2.71 4.12 19.36
C ASP A 49 -2.06 3.13 18.37
N LEU A 50 -1.52 3.65 17.27
CA LEU A 50 -0.76 2.91 16.25
C LEU A 50 0.58 2.35 16.79
N ARG A 51 0.79 2.39 18.10
CA ARG A 51 1.94 1.74 18.72
C ARG A 51 1.75 0.23 18.65
N PRO A 52 2.78 -0.55 18.29
CA PRO A 52 2.69 -2.00 18.29
C PRO A 52 2.28 -2.48 19.68
N SER A 53 1.06 -3.00 19.81
CA SER A 53 0.55 -3.57 21.05
C SER A 53 0.05 -4.98 20.79
N PHE A 54 0.31 -5.88 21.74
CA PHE A 54 -0.13 -7.27 21.67
C PHE A 54 -1.16 -7.53 22.75
N PRO A 55 -2.09 -8.47 22.53
CA PRO A 55 -2.95 -8.96 23.59
C PRO A 55 -2.09 -9.62 24.68
N ASP A 56 -2.59 -9.59 25.91
CA ASP A 56 -1.89 -10.19 27.04
C ASP A 56 -1.62 -11.69 26.78
N PRO A 57 -0.45 -12.23 27.17
CA PRO A 57 -0.11 -13.64 26.93
C PRO A 57 -1.16 -14.62 27.50
N GLY A 58 -1.77 -14.25 28.63
CA GLY A 58 -2.81 -15.01 29.32
C GLY A 58 -4.21 -14.89 28.69
N ASP A 59 -4.41 -14.00 27.72
CA ASP A 59 -5.71 -13.88 27.07
C ASP A 59 -5.98 -15.11 26.18
N ALA A 60 -6.99 -15.89 26.58
CA ALA A 60 -7.44 -17.07 25.87
C ALA A 60 -8.28 -16.72 24.62
N ALA A 61 -8.76 -15.47 24.50
CA ALA A 61 -9.51 -15.01 23.35
C ALA A 61 -8.65 -14.95 22.07
N TYR A 62 -7.33 -14.81 22.20
CA TYR A 62 -6.40 -14.73 21.08
C TYR A 62 -5.47 -15.95 20.97
N ALA A 63 -5.39 -16.50 19.77
CA ALA A 63 -4.46 -17.56 19.39
C ALA A 63 -3.29 -16.98 18.58
N PHE A 64 -2.07 -17.15 19.10
CA PHE A 64 -0.81 -16.84 18.41
C PHE A 64 0.36 -17.59 19.05
N ALA A 65 1.44 -17.74 18.29
CA ALA A 65 2.72 -18.27 18.76
C ALA A 65 3.90 -17.43 18.21
N PRO A 66 4.94 -17.15 19.01
CA PRO A 66 5.16 -17.59 20.39
C PRO A 66 4.37 -16.76 21.42
N LYS A 67 4.06 -17.37 22.57
CA LYS A 67 3.66 -16.70 23.82
C LYS A 67 4.83 -16.81 24.82
N PRO A 68 5.33 -15.71 25.42
CA PRO A 68 4.94 -14.31 25.22
C PRO A 68 5.32 -13.78 23.82
N PRO A 69 4.62 -12.74 23.32
CA PRO A 69 4.95 -12.12 22.04
C PRO A 69 6.34 -11.49 22.11
N LYS A 70 7.11 -11.63 21.03
CA LYS A 70 8.38 -10.91 20.90
C LYS A 70 8.09 -9.43 20.61
N PRO A 71 8.95 -8.49 21.03
CA PRO A 71 8.79 -7.06 20.73
C PRO A 71 8.98 -6.72 19.24
N ILE A 72 9.23 -7.71 18.39
CA ILE A 72 9.41 -7.58 16.95
C ILE A 72 8.03 -7.80 16.30
N PRO A 73 7.61 -6.97 15.33
CA PRO A 73 6.34 -7.15 14.64
C PRO A 73 6.23 -8.57 14.04
N PRO A 74 5.05 -9.22 14.08
CA PRO A 74 4.87 -10.62 13.65
C PRO A 74 5.38 -10.88 12.23
N ILE A 75 5.18 -9.88 11.37
CA ILE A 75 5.64 -9.84 9.99
C ILE A 75 6.36 -8.50 9.80
N ASN A 76 7.65 -8.57 9.47
CA ASN A 76 8.43 -7.37 9.14
C ASN A 76 7.85 -6.71 7.87
N ALA A 77 7.87 -5.39 7.78
CA ALA A 77 7.48 -4.64 6.59
C ALA A 77 8.14 -5.15 5.30
N HIS A 78 9.43 -5.51 5.30
CA HIS A 78 10.08 -6.03 4.10
C HIS A 78 9.55 -7.42 3.70
N GLU A 79 9.37 -8.29 4.69
CA GLU A 79 8.78 -9.62 4.48
C GLU A 79 7.34 -9.51 3.96
N PHE A 80 6.55 -8.62 4.56
CA PHE A 80 5.19 -8.34 4.14
C PHE A 80 5.17 -7.87 2.68
N ASN A 81 6.01 -6.90 2.34
CA ASN A 81 6.08 -6.34 0.99
C ASN A 81 6.40 -7.43 -0.04
N ARG A 82 7.40 -8.28 0.23
CA ARG A 82 7.74 -9.41 -0.66
C ARG A 82 6.58 -10.40 -0.81
N ARG A 83 5.87 -10.72 0.26
CA ARG A 83 4.70 -11.64 0.22
C ARG A 83 3.51 -11.04 -0.51
N PHE A 84 3.20 -9.77 -0.26
CA PHE A 84 2.04 -9.07 -0.85
C PHE A 84 2.22 -8.81 -2.35
N TYR A 85 3.43 -8.40 -2.76
CA TYR A 85 3.75 -8.13 -4.15
C TYR A 85 4.27 -9.36 -4.91
N ALA A 86 4.36 -10.53 -4.26
CA ALA A 86 4.69 -11.78 -4.91
C ALA A 86 3.74 -12.08 -6.07
N CYS A 87 4.30 -12.68 -7.13
CA CYS A 87 3.50 -13.15 -8.25
C CYS A 87 2.68 -14.39 -7.81
N PRO A 88 1.36 -14.41 -8.03
CA PRO A 88 0.53 -15.57 -7.71
C PRO A 88 0.75 -16.75 -8.66
N ARG A 89 1.34 -16.53 -9.83
CA ARG A 89 1.59 -17.56 -10.85
C ARG A 89 3.06 -17.95 -10.88
N THR A 90 3.29 -19.23 -11.16
CA THR A 90 4.62 -19.85 -11.29
C THR A 90 5.25 -19.63 -12.66
N ASP A 91 4.53 -19.02 -13.60
CA ASP A 91 5.01 -18.88 -14.98
C ASP A 91 5.98 -17.70 -15.10
N PRO A 92 7.24 -17.91 -15.54
CA PRO A 92 8.30 -16.93 -15.42
C PRO A 92 8.21 -15.75 -16.39
N HIS A 93 7.25 -15.72 -17.31
CA HIS A 93 7.19 -14.71 -18.36
C HIS A 93 5.76 -14.22 -18.57
N THR A 94 5.59 -12.90 -18.75
CA THR A 94 4.37 -12.20 -19.24
C THR A 94 3.38 -11.57 -18.25
N HIS A 95 3.81 -11.15 -17.05
CA HIS A 95 2.88 -10.44 -16.15
C HIS A 95 3.23 -8.98 -15.90
N PHE A 96 2.31 -8.10 -16.33
CA PHE A 96 2.22 -6.72 -15.91
C PHE A 96 1.54 -6.67 -14.54
N LEU A 97 2.31 -6.42 -13.49
CA LEU A 97 1.72 -6.14 -12.17
C LEU A 97 0.86 -4.85 -12.26
N PRO A 98 -0.28 -4.78 -11.57
CA PRO A 98 -1.06 -3.55 -11.42
C PRO A 98 -0.26 -2.56 -10.56
N GLY A 99 0.64 -1.83 -11.21
CA GLY A 99 1.58 -0.93 -10.53
C GLY A 99 2.61 -0.23 -11.41
N GLY A 100 2.72 -0.56 -12.69
CA GLY A 100 3.65 0.09 -13.62
C GLY A 100 4.53 -0.94 -14.30
N GLY A 101 4.60 -0.86 -15.62
CA GLY A 101 5.08 -1.91 -16.49
C GLY A 101 6.56 -2.23 -16.30
N SER A 102 6.85 -3.46 -15.91
CA SER A 102 8.13 -4.12 -16.21
C SER A 102 7.89 -5.63 -16.18
N ARG A 103 8.52 -6.33 -17.14
CA ARG A 103 8.68 -7.79 -17.09
C ARG A 103 9.52 -8.06 -15.84
N HIS A 104 8.88 -8.50 -14.76
CA HIS A 104 9.61 -8.86 -13.55
C HIS A 104 9.95 -10.35 -13.59
N ALA A 105 11.17 -10.71 -13.16
CA ALA A 105 11.49 -12.09 -12.86
C ALA A 105 10.54 -12.56 -11.74
N CYS A 106 9.69 -13.54 -12.03
CA CYS A 106 8.74 -14.06 -11.06
C CYS A 106 9.49 -14.76 -9.93
N ALA A 107 9.88 -13.99 -8.91
CA ALA A 107 10.45 -14.54 -7.70
C ALA A 107 9.29 -15.10 -6.86
N ARG A 108 9.18 -16.44 -6.79
CA ARG A 108 8.35 -17.06 -5.75
C ARG A 108 8.93 -16.65 -4.41
N TYR A 109 8.08 -16.18 -3.50
CA TYR A 109 8.49 -16.02 -2.13
C TYR A 109 8.59 -17.40 -1.48
N ALA A 110 9.79 -17.98 -1.44
CA ALA A 110 10.09 -19.20 -0.70
C ALA A 110 10.50 -18.86 0.75
N GLY A 111 9.63 -18.18 1.49
CA GLY A 111 9.92 -17.79 2.87
C GLY A 111 9.41 -18.77 3.91
N VAL A 112 9.72 -18.44 5.17
CA VAL A 112 9.37 -19.24 6.36
C VAL A 112 7.86 -19.35 6.48
N ARG A 113 7.33 -20.58 6.51
CA ARG A 113 5.91 -20.84 6.76
C ARG A 113 5.52 -20.50 8.20
N GLY A 114 4.24 -20.19 8.43
CA GLY A 114 3.73 -19.91 9.77
C GLY A 114 3.90 -18.46 10.20
N ALA A 115 4.08 -17.53 9.25
CA ALA A 115 4.04 -16.10 9.60
C ALA A 115 2.65 -15.68 10.06
N LEU A 116 1.60 -16.32 9.53
CA LEU A 116 0.23 -16.11 9.99
C LEU A 116 0.00 -16.58 11.43
N ASP A 117 0.77 -17.54 11.93
CA ASP A 117 0.58 -18.06 13.29
C ASP A 117 1.16 -17.12 14.36
N ARG A 118 2.00 -16.19 13.93
CA ARG A 118 2.53 -15.10 14.76
C ARG A 118 1.55 -13.95 14.92
N ILE A 119 0.55 -13.85 14.04
CA ILE A 119 -0.48 -12.82 14.11
C ILE A 119 -1.54 -13.29 15.11
N PRO A 120 -1.86 -12.50 16.16
CA PRO A 120 -2.97 -12.79 17.05
C PRO A 120 -4.29 -12.87 16.29
N LYS A 121 -4.87 -14.07 16.29
CA LYS A 121 -6.18 -14.36 15.72
C LYS A 121 -7.16 -14.49 16.87
N ARG A 122 -8.22 -13.68 16.85
CA ARG A 122 -9.32 -13.83 17.79
C ARG A 122 -10.07 -15.13 17.50
N ARG A 123 -10.42 -15.88 18.56
CA ARG A 123 -11.18 -17.14 18.45
C ARG A 123 -12.69 -16.93 18.34
N SER A 124 -13.19 -15.85 18.92
CA SER A 124 -14.60 -15.48 18.90
C SER A 124 -14.90 -14.47 17.81
N LEU A 125 -16.13 -14.52 17.28
CA LEU A 125 -16.65 -13.49 16.41
C LEU A 125 -16.86 -12.19 17.20
N LEU A 126 -16.71 -11.06 16.52
CA LEU A 126 -17.03 -9.75 17.08
C LEU A 126 -18.53 -9.69 17.39
N SER A 127 -18.88 -9.28 18.61
CA SER A 127 -20.28 -9.14 19.00
C SER A 127 -20.85 -7.89 18.35
N THR A 128 -21.57 -8.03 17.25
CA THR A 128 -22.18 -6.89 16.53
C THR A 128 -23.22 -6.16 17.38
N ARG A 129 -23.77 -6.80 18.43
CA ARG A 129 -24.87 -6.25 19.25
C ARG A 129 -24.46 -5.57 20.54
N ALA A 130 -23.21 -5.72 20.98
CA ALA A 130 -22.78 -5.13 22.23
C ALA A 130 -22.57 -3.61 22.05
N LEU A 131 -23.07 -2.80 22.98
CA LEU A 131 -22.95 -1.33 22.96
C LEU A 131 -21.73 -0.83 23.73
N ASP A 132 -20.95 -1.75 24.30
CA ASP A 132 -19.75 -1.46 25.06
C ASP A 132 -18.56 -1.16 24.14
N ARG A 133 -17.65 -0.33 24.65
CA ARG A 133 -16.35 -0.10 24.03
C ARG A 133 -15.52 -1.37 24.18
N GLU A 134 -15.42 -2.12 23.09
CA GLU A 134 -14.56 -3.28 23.00
C GLU A 134 -13.22 -2.91 22.35
N VAL A 135 -12.12 -3.27 23.00
CA VAL A 135 -10.77 -3.15 22.45
C VAL A 135 -10.44 -4.46 21.73
N VAL A 136 -10.10 -4.36 20.45
CA VAL A 136 -9.82 -5.52 19.60
C VAL A 136 -8.46 -5.34 18.96
N TRP A 137 -7.64 -6.39 18.92
CA TRP A 137 -6.38 -6.31 18.19
C TRP A 137 -6.55 -6.78 16.75
N GLY A 138 -5.97 -6.04 15.82
CA GLY A 138 -6.15 -6.29 14.39
C GLY A 138 -4.98 -5.81 13.54
N LEU A 139 -5.13 -6.05 12.24
CA LEU A 139 -4.19 -5.59 11.22
C LEU A 139 -4.65 -4.25 10.67
N VAL A 140 -3.85 -3.21 10.85
CA VAL A 140 -4.08 -1.89 10.28
C VAL A 140 -3.26 -1.74 9.00
N ALA A 141 -3.91 -1.32 7.92
CA ALA A 141 -3.25 -1.12 6.64
C ALA A 141 -2.44 0.19 6.63
N VAL A 142 -1.13 0.09 6.42
CA VAL A 142 -0.26 1.26 6.31
C VAL A 142 0.09 1.52 4.85
N GLU A 143 -0.27 2.71 4.37
CA GLU A 143 0.11 3.20 3.04
C GLU A 143 1.29 4.17 3.13
N ARG A 144 2.25 4.05 2.21
CA ARG A 144 3.39 4.98 2.09
C ARG A 144 3.46 5.58 0.69
N PRO A 145 3.98 6.81 0.54
CA PRO A 145 4.24 7.38 -0.78
C PRO A 145 5.24 6.49 -1.54
N SER A 146 4.92 6.18 -2.80
CA SER A 146 5.85 5.49 -3.71
C SER A 146 6.62 6.53 -4.50
N LEU A 147 7.93 6.63 -4.27
CA LEU A 147 8.82 7.54 -5.02
C LEU A 147 8.69 7.34 -6.53
N ALA A 148 8.59 6.08 -6.98
CA ALA A 148 8.42 5.75 -8.40
C ALA A 148 7.10 6.28 -8.98
N ARG A 149 5.98 6.18 -8.24
CA ARG A 149 4.69 6.75 -8.69
C ARG A 149 4.70 8.26 -8.68
N VAL A 150 5.28 8.87 -7.64
CA VAL A 150 5.47 10.31 -7.55
C VAL A 150 6.24 10.80 -8.78
N PHE A 151 7.40 10.21 -9.06
CA PHE A 151 8.21 10.54 -10.23
C PHE A 151 7.44 10.35 -11.54
N ALA A 152 6.72 9.23 -11.70
CA ALA A 152 5.92 8.99 -12.91
C ALA A 152 4.84 10.07 -13.13
N TYR A 153 4.17 10.53 -12.08
CA TYR A 153 3.21 11.63 -12.20
C TYR A 153 3.88 12.97 -12.51
N HIS A 154 5.08 13.23 -11.98
CA HIS A 154 5.83 14.43 -12.34
C HIS A 154 6.20 14.42 -13.83
N VAL A 155 6.70 13.30 -14.35
CA VAL A 155 6.98 13.13 -15.77
C VAL A 155 5.72 13.31 -16.61
N LEU A 156 4.59 12.73 -16.20
CA LEU A 156 3.32 12.89 -16.89
C LEU A 156 2.82 14.34 -16.90
N ALA A 157 2.96 15.05 -15.78
CA ALA A 157 2.59 16.46 -15.67
C ALA A 157 3.46 17.37 -16.56
N LEU A 158 4.75 17.04 -16.72
CA LEU A 158 5.68 17.79 -17.57
C LEU A 158 5.54 17.45 -19.07
N ALA A 159 4.93 16.33 -19.42
CA ALA A 159 4.78 15.91 -20.82
C ALA A 159 4.00 16.92 -21.66
N GLY A 160 2.93 17.50 -21.12
CA GLY A 160 2.12 18.52 -21.80
C GLY A 160 2.89 19.81 -22.11
N PRO A 161 3.46 20.49 -21.09
CA PRO A 161 4.33 21.65 -21.29
C PRO A 161 5.51 21.39 -22.22
N PHE A 162 6.13 20.21 -22.11
CA PHE A 162 7.22 19.83 -23.01
C PHE A 162 6.75 19.68 -24.46
N ALA A 163 5.60 19.04 -24.69
CA ALA A 163 5.03 18.93 -26.03
C ALA A 163 4.66 20.31 -26.61
N PHE A 164 4.09 21.20 -25.78
CA PHE A 164 3.83 22.59 -26.16
C PHE A 164 5.12 23.30 -26.58
N TRP A 165 6.18 23.19 -25.78
CA TRP A 165 7.48 23.79 -26.09
C TRP A 165 8.02 23.30 -27.45
N VAL A 166 7.98 21.98 -27.72
CA VAL A 166 8.41 21.42 -29.02
C VAL A 166 7.57 21.95 -30.18
N LEU A 167 6.24 22.00 -30.03
CA LEU A 167 5.34 22.52 -31.06
C LEU A 167 5.56 24.02 -31.31
N TRP A 168 5.84 24.78 -30.25
CA TRP A 168 6.14 26.21 -30.32
C TRP A 168 7.36 26.48 -31.21
N GLN A 169 8.45 25.75 -30.99
CA GLN A 169 9.67 25.95 -31.77
C GLN A 169 9.57 25.44 -33.21
N THR A 170 8.83 24.35 -33.45
CA THR A 170 8.91 23.64 -34.74
C THR A 170 7.75 23.92 -35.69
N LYS A 171 6.54 24.14 -35.16
CA LYS A 171 5.30 24.14 -35.94
C LYS A 171 4.58 25.48 -35.89
N LEU A 172 4.74 26.25 -34.82
CA LEU A 172 4.01 27.49 -34.59
C LEU A 172 4.76 28.75 -35.09
N GLY A 173 5.91 28.57 -35.75
CA GLY A 173 6.63 29.69 -36.39
C GLY A 173 7.37 30.62 -35.41
N HIS A 174 7.55 30.20 -34.17
CA HIS A 174 8.23 30.96 -33.11
C HIS A 174 9.62 30.38 -32.79
N SER A 175 10.41 30.05 -33.83
CA SER A 175 11.63 29.20 -33.74
C SER A 175 12.74 29.66 -32.79
N ASP A 176 12.69 30.91 -32.30
CA ASP A 176 13.72 31.49 -31.44
C ASP A 176 13.15 32.09 -30.14
N ASP A 177 11.85 31.92 -29.88
CA ASP A 177 11.20 32.42 -28.66
C ASP A 177 11.22 31.38 -27.54
N TRP A 178 12.40 31.19 -26.95
CA TRP A 178 12.62 30.19 -25.91
C TRP A 178 12.03 30.60 -24.56
N GLN A 179 11.96 31.92 -24.31
CA GLN A 179 11.47 32.46 -23.05
C GLN A 179 9.97 32.20 -22.91
N ASN A 180 9.15 32.61 -23.87
CA ASN A 180 7.70 32.41 -23.78
C ASN A 180 7.32 30.93 -23.86
N ALA A 181 8.03 30.14 -24.66
CA ALA A 181 7.84 28.70 -24.74
C ALA A 181 8.05 27.99 -23.38
N SER A 182 8.94 28.51 -22.54
CA SER A 182 9.30 27.90 -21.25
C SER A 182 8.29 28.20 -20.12
N ILE A 183 7.41 29.19 -20.29
CA ILE A 183 6.49 29.65 -19.24
C ILE A 183 5.61 28.49 -18.72
N PRO A 184 4.92 27.69 -19.56
CA PRO A 184 4.09 26.59 -19.05
C PRO A 184 4.90 25.54 -18.29
N PHE A 185 6.13 25.28 -18.71
CA PHE A 185 7.03 24.33 -18.04
C PHE A 185 7.44 24.87 -16.66
N ALA A 186 7.86 26.14 -16.58
CA ALA A 186 8.22 26.79 -15.33
C ALA A 186 7.05 26.83 -14.33
N VAL A 187 5.83 27.15 -14.80
CA VAL A 187 4.62 27.14 -13.97
C VAL A 187 4.36 25.74 -13.39
N VAL A 188 4.43 24.68 -14.21
CA VAL A 188 4.23 23.31 -13.72
C VAL A 188 5.34 22.89 -12.76
N CYS A 189 6.60 23.27 -12.98
CA CYS A 189 7.68 23.02 -12.02
C CYS A 189 7.43 23.69 -10.67
N VAL A 190 6.96 24.94 -10.65
CA VAL A 190 6.60 25.64 -9.42
C VAL A 190 5.47 24.91 -8.71
N LEU A 191 4.40 24.55 -9.43
CA LEU A 191 3.27 23.80 -8.86
C LEU A 191 3.70 22.46 -8.27
N LEU A 192 4.60 21.73 -8.94
CA LEU A 192 5.13 20.47 -8.44
C LEU A 192 6.01 20.64 -7.20
N SER A 193 6.73 21.76 -7.07
CA SER A 193 7.57 22.05 -5.90
C SER A 193 6.80 22.34 -4.61
N MET A 194 5.50 22.62 -4.71
CA MET A 194 4.63 22.89 -3.55
C MET A 194 4.11 21.62 -2.87
N PHE A 195 4.46 20.42 -3.37
CA PHE A 195 4.02 19.12 -2.87
C PHE A 195 5.18 18.31 -2.29
#